data_AF-A0A822FTM7-F1
#
_entry.id   AF-A0A822FTM7-F1
#
_cell.length_a   1.000
_cell.length_b   1.000
_cell.length_c   1.000
_cell.angle_alpha   90.00
_cell.angle_beta   90.00
_cell.angle_gamma   90.00
#
_symmetry.space_group_name_H-M   'P 1'
#
loop_
_entity.id
_entity.type
_entity.pdbx_description
1 polymer ?
#
loop_
_entity_poly.entity_id
_entity_poly.type
_entity_poly.pdbx_seq_one_letter_code
_entity_poly.pdbx_strand_id
1 'polypeptide(L)'
;GNLLKSFPYKPAAIVSATFAEVLFLDSDAYVTRDPIDLFVSDPMYLKFGALFFPDAYISRQHPSVWNLLNTTCGEHEYELDSATILVDKKRVWNGIYMTKLMNDNHELFYKYVTDGDKDTFRLGFRYMDVKYYIVMIPCATGSFDGTRFCGWTLCKTDSLAQHIYINHVHLFKYEHISYTRANLGYTRIGLGDPNNNSFFFAHCRLPGASTSCFHIVKKPNPQITDSVCYTGGIQLE
;
A
#
# COMPACT_ATOMS: atom_id res chain seq x y z
N GLY A 1 8.31 -25.72 -17.10
CA GLY A 1 7.97 -24.34 -17.49
C GLY A 1 7.86 -23.53 -16.23
N ASN A 2 8.59 -22.43 -16.11
CA ASN A 2 8.49 -21.52 -14.96
C ASN A 2 7.11 -20.87 -15.01
N LEU A 3 6.19 -21.33 -14.17
CA LEU A 3 4.99 -20.58 -13.82
C LEU A 3 5.47 -19.31 -13.12
N LEU A 4 5.57 -18.21 -13.86
CA LEU A 4 5.58 -16.87 -13.27
C LEU A 4 4.35 -16.83 -12.37
N LYS A 5 4.53 -16.72 -11.05
CA LYS A 5 3.43 -16.49 -10.11
C LYS A 5 2.76 -15.18 -10.50
N SER A 6 1.74 -15.24 -11.34
CA SER A 6 0.91 -14.09 -11.67
C SER A 6 -0.23 -14.04 -10.66
N PHE A 7 -0.50 -12.86 -10.12
CA PHE A 7 -1.62 -12.59 -9.21
C PHE A 7 -2.71 -11.71 -9.88
N PRO A 8 -3.19 -12.03 -11.10
CA PRO A 8 -4.08 -11.15 -11.88
C PRO A 8 -5.53 -11.09 -11.35
N TYR A 9 -5.84 -11.80 -10.26
CA TYR A 9 -7.23 -12.05 -9.87
C TYR A 9 -7.86 -10.91 -9.05
N LYS A 10 -7.07 -9.95 -8.53
CA LYS A 10 -7.61 -8.88 -7.67
C LYS A 10 -8.68 -8.03 -8.39
N PRO A 11 -8.45 -7.52 -9.62
CA PRO A 11 -9.48 -6.77 -10.32
C PRO A 11 -10.69 -7.63 -10.68
N ALA A 12 -10.48 -8.90 -11.01
CA ALA A 12 -11.58 -9.84 -11.29
C ALA A 12 -12.46 -10.05 -10.05
N ALA A 13 -11.87 -10.14 -8.85
CA ALA A 13 -12.59 -10.22 -7.59
C ALA A 13 -13.42 -8.94 -7.33
N ILE A 14 -12.85 -7.76 -7.53
CA ILE A 14 -13.55 -6.47 -7.38
C ILE A 14 -14.73 -6.36 -8.35
N VAL A 15 -14.51 -6.69 -9.63
CA VAL A 15 -15.54 -6.67 -10.67
C VAL A 15 -16.69 -7.63 -10.32
N SER A 16 -16.35 -8.84 -9.87
CA SER A 16 -17.32 -9.90 -9.58
C SER A 16 -18.09 -9.71 -8.27
N ALA A 17 -17.57 -8.90 -7.35
CA ALA A 17 -18.27 -8.57 -6.11
C ALA A 17 -19.65 -7.92 -6.41
N THR A 18 -20.69 -8.24 -5.67
CA THR A 18 -22.03 -7.66 -5.91
C THR A 18 -22.22 -6.26 -5.32
N PHE A 19 -21.30 -5.84 -4.44
CA PHE A 19 -21.33 -4.54 -3.78
C PHE A 19 -21.04 -3.39 -4.75
N ALA A 20 -21.65 -2.22 -4.54
CA ALA A 20 -21.33 -1.02 -5.31
C ALA A 20 -19.98 -0.44 -4.87
N GLU A 21 -19.78 -0.30 -3.56
CA GLU A 21 -18.55 0.16 -2.95
C GLU A 21 -17.79 -1.05 -2.40
N VAL A 22 -16.50 -1.15 -2.71
CA VAL A 22 -15.65 -2.30 -2.40
C VAL A 22 -14.39 -1.82 -1.71
N LEU A 23 -14.11 -2.38 -0.53
CA LEU A 23 -12.77 -2.45 0.06
C LEU A 23 -12.21 -3.84 -0.23
N PHE A 24 -11.21 -3.91 -1.10
CA PHE A 24 -10.45 -5.13 -1.35
C PHE A 24 -9.22 -5.17 -0.44
N LEU A 25 -8.95 -6.33 0.14
CA LEU A 25 -7.79 -6.61 1.01
C LEU A 25 -7.08 -7.87 0.53
N ASP A 26 -5.75 -7.83 0.47
CA ASP A 26 -4.97 -9.07 0.36
C ASP A 26 -5.15 -9.93 1.63
N SER A 27 -4.94 -11.24 1.51
CA SER A 27 -5.06 -12.17 2.65
C SER A 27 -4.03 -11.95 3.75
N ASP A 28 -2.97 -11.20 3.47
CA ASP A 28 -1.92 -10.79 4.41
C ASP A 28 -2.01 -9.29 4.78
N ALA A 29 -3.17 -8.66 4.51
CA ALA A 29 -3.54 -7.37 5.06
C ALA A 29 -4.41 -7.55 6.31
N TYR A 30 -4.26 -6.65 7.28
CA TYR A 30 -4.97 -6.69 8.56
C TYR A 30 -5.54 -5.33 8.91
N VAL A 31 -6.79 -5.35 9.36
CA VAL A 31 -7.57 -4.17 9.72
C VAL A 31 -7.30 -3.81 11.17
N THR A 32 -6.82 -2.59 11.42
CA THR A 32 -6.52 -2.04 12.75
C THR A 32 -7.64 -1.16 13.30
N ARG A 33 -8.54 -0.70 12.44
CA ARG A 33 -9.69 0.15 12.78
C ARG A 33 -10.84 -0.17 11.85
N ASP A 34 -12.08 -0.03 12.33
CA ASP A 34 -13.26 -0.13 11.46
C ASP A 34 -13.10 0.80 10.23
N PRO A 35 -13.04 0.23 9.01
CA PRO A 35 -12.80 1.01 7.80
C PRO A 35 -14.03 1.77 7.32
N ILE A 36 -15.18 1.70 8.01
CA ILE A 36 -16.39 2.41 7.59
C ILE A 36 -16.16 3.92 7.41
N ASP A 37 -15.34 4.53 8.27
CA ASP A 37 -14.98 5.95 8.23
C ASP A 37 -14.33 6.34 6.88
N LEU A 38 -13.61 5.41 6.22
CA LEU A 38 -13.03 5.66 4.90
C LEU A 38 -14.10 5.83 3.82
N PHE A 39 -15.25 5.16 3.94
CA PHE A 39 -16.35 5.30 2.98
C PHE A 39 -17.18 6.56 3.25
N VAL A 40 -17.44 6.86 4.53
CA VAL A 40 -18.43 7.88 4.90
C VAL A 40 -17.84 9.24 5.23
N SER A 41 -16.55 9.33 5.53
CA SER A 41 -15.91 10.55 6.05
C SER A 41 -14.61 10.94 5.37
N ASP A 42 -13.92 10.03 4.67
CA ASP A 42 -12.68 10.39 3.96
C ASP A 42 -13.00 11.35 2.79
N PRO A 43 -12.48 12.59 2.82
CA PRO A 43 -12.86 13.61 1.84
C PRO A 43 -12.42 13.25 0.41
N MET A 44 -11.33 12.50 0.26
CA MET A 44 -10.82 12.14 -1.05
C MET A 44 -11.57 10.95 -1.64
N TYR A 45 -11.96 9.97 -0.82
CA TYR A 45 -12.87 8.92 -1.26
C TYR A 45 -14.22 9.50 -1.70
N LEU A 46 -14.83 10.36 -0.88
CA LEU A 46 -16.10 11.00 -1.21
C LEU A 46 -15.99 11.81 -2.52
N LYS A 47 -14.88 12.51 -2.74
CA LYS A 47 -14.64 13.30 -3.95
C LYS A 47 -14.38 12.47 -5.21
N PHE A 48 -13.58 11.42 -5.14
CA PHE A 48 -13.11 10.70 -6.33
C PHE A 48 -13.77 9.33 -6.54
N GLY A 49 -14.28 8.69 -5.49
CA GLY A 49 -14.82 7.33 -5.54
C GLY A 49 -13.75 6.26 -5.73
N ALA A 50 -12.47 6.61 -5.65
CA ALA A 50 -11.36 5.67 -5.67
C ALA A 50 -10.22 6.21 -4.80
N LEU A 51 -9.86 5.43 -3.79
CA LEU A 51 -8.79 5.72 -2.85
C LEU A 51 -7.76 4.58 -2.92
N PHE A 52 -6.53 4.94 -3.27
CA PHE A 52 -5.39 4.04 -3.36
C PHE A 52 -4.28 4.46 -2.40
N PHE A 53 -3.32 3.56 -2.20
CA PHE A 53 -2.22 3.74 -1.26
C PHE A 53 -0.89 3.56 -1.98
N PRO A 54 0.13 4.36 -1.64
CA PRO A 54 1.44 4.25 -2.26
C PRO A 54 2.16 2.99 -1.78
N ASP A 55 2.87 2.37 -2.71
CA ASP A 55 3.89 1.37 -2.44
C ASP A 55 5.16 2.06 -1.88
N ALA A 56 6.07 1.31 -1.27
CA ALA A 56 7.40 1.78 -0.91
C ALA A 56 8.27 2.11 -2.14
N TYR A 57 7.93 1.55 -3.31
CA TYR A 57 8.67 1.73 -4.55
C TYR A 57 8.18 2.91 -5.38
N ILE A 58 9.11 3.76 -5.82
CA ILE A 58 8.87 4.75 -6.87
C ILE A 58 8.87 4.01 -8.21
N SER A 59 7.85 4.31 -9.00
CA SER A 59 7.57 3.68 -10.29
C SER A 59 8.75 3.79 -11.25
N ARG A 60 9.27 2.64 -11.68
CA ARG A 60 10.19 2.51 -12.81
C ARG A 60 9.46 1.84 -13.97
N GLN A 61 8.43 2.52 -14.47
CA GLN A 61 7.61 2.00 -15.56
C GLN A 61 8.44 1.68 -16.79
N HIS A 62 8.10 0.58 -17.45
CA HIS A 62 8.71 0.23 -18.73
C HIS A 62 8.45 1.38 -19.73
N PRO A 63 9.42 1.78 -20.58
CA PRO A 63 9.24 2.91 -21.50
C PRO A 63 7.99 2.85 -22.39
N SER A 64 7.48 1.64 -22.68
CA SER A 64 6.25 1.42 -23.46
C SER A 64 4.96 1.83 -22.76
N VAL A 65 4.95 2.01 -21.44
CA VAL A 65 3.75 2.47 -20.71
C VAL A 65 3.30 3.85 -21.19
N TRP A 66 4.26 4.72 -21.47
CA TRP A 66 4.03 6.10 -21.88
C TRP A 66 3.38 6.19 -23.26
N ASN A 67 3.77 5.29 -24.17
CA ASN A 67 3.11 5.16 -25.47
C ASN A 67 1.67 4.67 -25.32
N LEU A 68 1.41 3.70 -24.43
CA LEU A 68 0.07 3.19 -24.17
C LEU A 68 -0.84 4.29 -23.58
N LEU A 69 -0.32 5.06 -22.64
CA LEU A 69 -1.07 6.13 -21.96
C LEU A 69 -1.14 7.43 -22.77
N ASN A 70 -0.48 7.50 -23.93
CA ASN A 70 -0.33 8.71 -24.73
C ASN A 70 0.10 9.93 -23.87
N THR A 71 1.04 9.72 -22.96
CA THR A 71 1.50 10.73 -21.99
C THR A 71 3.00 10.60 -21.74
N THR A 72 3.63 11.64 -21.21
CA THR A 72 5.05 11.62 -20.85
C THR A 72 5.23 11.13 -19.42
N CYS A 73 6.42 10.57 -19.13
CA CYS A 73 6.78 10.09 -17.80
C CYS A 73 6.51 11.14 -16.72
N GLY A 74 5.65 10.81 -15.75
CA GLY A 74 5.62 11.51 -14.47
C GLY A 74 6.83 11.05 -13.68
N GLU A 75 7.94 11.77 -13.76
CA GLU A 75 9.09 11.53 -12.89
C GLU A 75 8.60 11.61 -11.43
N HIS A 76 8.96 10.63 -10.60
CA HIS A 76 8.68 10.58 -9.15
C HIS A 76 7.26 10.15 -8.71
N GLU A 77 6.50 9.44 -9.54
CA GLU A 77 5.26 8.83 -9.07
C GLU A 77 5.48 7.51 -8.32
N TYR A 78 4.79 7.34 -7.19
CA TYR A 78 4.81 6.09 -6.44
C TYR A 78 3.93 5.04 -7.14
N GLU A 79 4.37 3.78 -7.10
CA GLU A 79 3.52 2.65 -7.46
C GLU A 79 2.41 2.48 -6.42
N LEU A 80 1.41 1.66 -6.70
CA LEU A 80 0.32 1.39 -5.76
C LEU A 80 0.57 0.11 -4.96
N ASP A 81 0.26 0.16 -3.67
CA ASP A 81 0.12 -1.02 -2.84
C ASP A 81 -1.30 -1.62 -3.03
N SER A 82 -1.45 -2.51 -4.01
CA SER A 82 -2.74 -3.15 -4.33
C SER A 82 -3.25 -4.15 -3.28
N ALA A 83 -2.57 -4.30 -2.15
CA ALA A 83 -3.10 -5.04 -1.00
C ALA A 83 -4.27 -4.33 -0.33
N THR A 84 -4.51 -3.06 -0.66
CA THR A 84 -5.67 -2.32 -0.21
C THR A 84 -6.18 -1.44 -1.34
N ILE A 85 -7.41 -1.71 -1.80
CA ILE A 85 -8.07 -0.93 -2.85
C ILE A 85 -9.48 -0.56 -2.38
N LEU A 86 -9.80 0.72 -2.38
CA LEU A 86 -11.11 1.23 -2.00
C LEU A 86 -11.76 1.95 -3.18
N VAL A 87 -12.90 1.44 -3.67
CA VAL A 87 -13.54 1.95 -4.90
C VAL A 87 -15.07 1.94 -4.81
N ASP A 88 -15.71 2.97 -5.34
CA ASP A 88 -17.12 2.97 -5.75
C ASP A 88 -17.20 2.60 -7.22
N LYS A 89 -17.58 1.35 -7.49
CA LYS A 89 -17.63 0.80 -8.84
C LYS A 89 -18.60 1.54 -9.76
N LYS A 90 -19.66 2.17 -9.23
CA LYS A 90 -20.59 2.94 -10.07
C LYS A 90 -19.94 4.18 -10.66
N ARG A 91 -19.01 4.79 -9.91
CA ARG A 91 -18.34 6.04 -10.29
C ARG A 91 -17.09 5.80 -11.12
N VAL A 92 -16.38 4.70 -10.86
CA VAL A 92 -15.06 4.44 -11.45
C VAL A 92 -14.99 3.17 -12.30
N TRP A 93 -16.14 2.67 -12.78
CA TRP A 93 -16.26 1.41 -13.52
C TRP A 93 -15.24 1.26 -14.65
N ASN A 94 -15.10 2.31 -15.48
CA ASN A 94 -14.21 2.28 -16.64
C ASN A 94 -12.75 2.03 -16.24
N GLY A 95 -12.29 2.65 -15.16
CA GLY A 95 -10.93 2.45 -14.64
C GLY A 95 -10.73 1.01 -14.16
N ILE A 96 -11.67 0.50 -13.35
CA ILE A 96 -11.63 -0.88 -12.83
C ILE A 96 -11.68 -1.91 -13.96
N TYR A 97 -12.54 -1.70 -14.96
CA TYR A 97 -12.69 -2.62 -16.07
C TYR A 97 -11.43 -2.64 -16.96
N MET A 98 -10.83 -1.47 -17.21
CA MET A 98 -9.55 -1.41 -17.92
C MET A 98 -8.44 -2.12 -17.13
N THR A 99 -8.37 -1.90 -15.82
CA THR A 99 -7.45 -2.64 -14.95
C THR A 99 -7.67 -4.15 -15.07
N LYS A 100 -8.92 -4.63 -15.02
CA LYS A 100 -9.24 -6.05 -15.22
C LYS A 100 -8.76 -6.54 -16.59
N LEU A 101 -9.00 -5.79 -17.67
CA LEU A 101 -8.56 -6.15 -19.00
C LEU A 101 -7.03 -6.27 -19.10
N MET A 102 -6.28 -5.37 -18.46
CA MET A 102 -4.81 -5.48 -18.38
C MET A 102 -4.37 -6.78 -17.68
N ASN A 103 -5.08 -7.18 -16.61
CA ASN A 103 -4.78 -8.38 -15.84
C ASN A 103 -5.22 -9.69 -16.52
N ASP A 104 -6.34 -9.67 -17.24
CA ASP A 104 -6.75 -10.79 -18.09
C ASP A 104 -5.68 -11.07 -19.17
N ASN A 105 -4.99 -10.02 -19.62
CA ASN A 105 -3.90 -10.07 -20.60
C ASN A 105 -2.51 -9.95 -19.94
N HIS A 106 -2.36 -10.45 -18.71
CA HIS A 106 -1.13 -10.31 -17.92
C HIS A 106 0.14 -10.77 -18.63
N GLU A 107 0.10 -11.74 -19.55
CA GLU A 107 1.28 -12.16 -20.34
C GLU A 107 1.89 -11.01 -21.16
N LEU A 108 1.05 -10.09 -21.64
CA LEU A 108 1.47 -8.90 -22.35
C LEU A 108 1.80 -7.77 -21.38
N PHE A 109 0.86 -7.44 -20.48
CA PHE A 109 1.01 -6.28 -19.61
C PHE A 109 2.10 -6.47 -18.56
N TYR A 110 2.26 -7.67 -18.00
CA TYR A 110 3.30 -7.89 -16.98
C TYR A 110 4.70 -7.98 -17.59
N LYS A 111 4.79 -8.27 -18.89
CA LYS A 111 6.06 -8.37 -19.58
C LYS A 111 6.54 -7.02 -20.09
N TYR A 112 5.62 -6.15 -20.52
CA TYR A 112 5.95 -4.93 -21.26
C TYR A 112 5.45 -3.65 -20.59
N VAL A 113 4.73 -3.72 -19.48
CA VAL A 113 4.10 -2.54 -18.87
C VAL A 113 4.41 -2.44 -17.37
N THR A 114 4.16 -3.49 -16.60
CA THR A 114 4.27 -3.50 -15.12
C THR A 114 4.86 -4.80 -14.61
N ASP A 115 5.42 -4.86 -13.40
CA ASP A 115 5.91 -6.15 -12.83
C ASP A 115 4.80 -6.99 -12.13
N GLY A 116 3.53 -6.61 -12.25
CA GLY A 116 2.40 -7.35 -11.67
C GLY A 116 1.09 -6.57 -11.71
N ASP A 117 0.09 -7.06 -10.96
CA ASP A 117 -1.25 -6.46 -10.91
C ASP A 117 -1.23 -5.03 -10.33
N LYS A 118 -0.29 -4.76 -9.42
CA LYS A 118 -0.39 -3.62 -8.52
C LYS A 118 -0.54 -2.27 -9.21
N ASP A 119 0.30 -2.01 -10.22
CA ASP A 119 0.32 -0.71 -10.89
C ASP A 119 -0.72 -0.62 -12.02
N THR A 120 -1.32 -1.75 -12.42
CA THR A 120 -2.38 -1.75 -13.45
C THR A 120 -3.65 -1.01 -12.99
N PHE A 121 -3.87 -0.84 -11.68
CA PHE A 121 -4.92 0.03 -11.15
C PHE A 121 -4.67 1.48 -11.55
N ARG A 122 -3.47 1.99 -11.27
CA ARG A 122 -3.07 3.35 -11.66
C ARG A 122 -3.15 3.54 -13.17
N LEU A 123 -2.58 2.61 -13.92
CA LEU A 123 -2.51 2.69 -15.37
C LEU A 123 -3.89 2.59 -16.03
N GLY A 124 -4.75 1.68 -15.58
CA GLY A 124 -6.10 1.52 -16.11
C GLY A 124 -6.95 2.77 -15.90
N PHE A 125 -6.86 3.37 -14.71
CA PHE A 125 -7.56 4.62 -14.40
C PHE A 125 -7.05 5.79 -15.24
N ARG A 126 -5.73 5.91 -15.42
CA ARG A 126 -5.12 6.93 -16.29
C ARG A 126 -5.54 6.78 -17.75
N TYR A 127 -5.46 5.56 -18.28
CA TYR A 127 -5.82 5.27 -19.66
C TYR A 127 -7.28 5.66 -19.97
N MET A 128 -8.17 5.47 -18.99
CA MET A 128 -9.58 5.81 -19.11
C MET A 128 -9.94 7.24 -18.65
N ASP A 129 -8.95 8.07 -18.31
CA ASP A 129 -9.10 9.40 -17.70
C ASP A 129 -10.06 9.42 -16.49
N VAL A 130 -10.07 8.35 -15.70
CA VAL A 130 -10.86 8.26 -14.46
C VAL A 130 -10.03 8.85 -13.33
N LYS A 131 -10.56 9.88 -12.66
CA LYS A 131 -9.88 10.50 -11.51
C LYS A 131 -9.92 9.58 -10.29
N TYR A 132 -8.81 9.56 -9.55
CA TYR A 132 -8.61 8.81 -8.32
C TYR A 132 -7.73 9.61 -7.37
N TYR A 133 -7.63 9.20 -6.11
CA TYR A 133 -6.70 9.76 -5.16
C TYR A 133 -5.74 8.70 -4.61
N ILE A 134 -4.47 9.07 -4.48
CA ILE A 134 -3.46 8.28 -3.76
C ILE A 134 -3.19 9.00 -2.45
N VAL A 135 -3.34 8.30 -1.33
CA VAL A 135 -3.01 8.82 0.00
C VAL A 135 -1.49 8.87 0.15
N MET A 136 -0.88 9.97 -0.32
CA MET A 136 0.58 10.19 -0.37
C MET A 136 1.20 10.50 1.01
N ILE A 137 0.81 9.74 2.02
CA ILE A 137 1.32 9.83 3.39
C ILE A 137 2.09 8.54 3.67
N PRO A 138 3.44 8.55 3.59
CA PRO A 138 4.25 7.37 3.88
C PRO A 138 3.99 6.86 5.30
N CYS A 139 3.61 5.59 5.41
CA CYS A 139 3.21 5.01 6.68
C CYS A 139 3.80 3.60 6.79
N ALA A 140 4.55 3.33 7.85
CA ALA A 140 5.05 1.98 8.12
C ALA A 140 5.03 1.60 9.61
N THR A 141 4.89 0.30 9.87
CA THR A 141 5.09 -0.31 11.20
C THR A 141 6.43 -1.03 11.22
N GLY A 142 7.20 -0.80 12.28
CA GLY A 142 8.60 -1.23 12.34
C GLY A 142 9.28 -1.07 13.69
N SER A 143 10.58 -1.36 13.75
CA SER A 143 11.38 -1.22 14.97
C SER A 143 12.06 0.14 15.03
N PHE A 144 12.09 0.77 16.21
CA PHE A 144 12.86 1.97 16.49
C PHE A 144 13.88 1.72 17.60
N ASP A 145 15.16 1.99 17.33
CA ASP A 145 16.27 1.76 18.29
C ASP A 145 16.66 3.01 19.10
N GLY A 146 15.94 4.12 18.92
CA GLY A 146 16.29 5.43 19.50
C GLY A 146 16.96 6.38 18.50
N THR A 147 17.50 5.85 17.39
CA THR A 147 18.21 6.64 16.37
C THR A 147 17.76 6.33 14.94
N ARG A 148 17.24 5.13 14.70
CA ARG A 148 16.83 4.63 13.39
C ARG A 148 15.51 3.91 13.47
N PHE A 149 14.67 4.15 12.47
CA PHE A 149 13.41 3.43 12.29
C PHE A 149 13.50 2.50 11.09
N CYS A 150 13.12 1.24 11.26
CA CYS A 150 13.10 0.23 10.20
C CYS A 150 11.70 -0.34 10.05
N GLY A 151 10.99 0.06 9.00
CA GLY A 151 9.60 -0.31 8.72
C GLY A 151 9.49 -1.43 7.69
N TRP A 152 8.74 -2.49 8.02
CA TRP A 152 8.60 -3.68 7.14
C TRP A 152 7.16 -3.92 6.68
N THR A 153 6.21 -3.30 7.38
CA THR A 153 4.78 -3.40 7.14
C THR A 153 4.28 -2.02 6.75
N LEU A 154 3.67 -1.89 5.57
CA LEU A 154 3.08 -0.64 5.12
C LEU A 154 1.75 -0.44 5.83
N CYS A 155 1.53 0.75 6.39
CA CYS A 155 0.24 1.14 6.95
C CYS A 155 -0.54 2.06 6.00
N LYS A 156 -1.85 2.15 6.20
CA LYS A 156 -2.80 2.86 5.32
C LYS A 156 -3.62 3.80 6.19
N THR A 157 -3.49 5.10 5.94
CA THR A 157 -4.19 6.15 6.68
C THR A 157 -5.43 6.64 5.91
N ASP A 158 -6.27 7.45 6.55
CA ASP A 158 -7.13 8.35 5.77
C ASP A 158 -6.30 9.44 5.06
N SER A 159 -6.93 10.16 4.13
CA SER A 159 -6.34 11.26 3.36
C SER A 159 -5.95 12.48 4.18
N LEU A 160 -6.33 12.54 5.46
CA LEU A 160 -5.96 13.59 6.41
C LEU A 160 -4.90 13.14 7.42
N ALA A 161 -4.38 11.91 7.28
CA ALA A 161 -3.43 11.29 8.21
C ALA A 161 -3.94 11.17 9.66
N GLN A 162 -5.26 11.19 9.91
CA GLN A 162 -5.79 11.22 11.27
C GLN A 162 -5.82 9.83 11.92
N HIS A 163 -6.12 8.80 11.14
CA HIS A 163 -6.25 7.43 11.61
C HIS A 163 -5.58 6.44 10.66
N ILE A 164 -5.17 5.30 11.23
CA ILE A 164 -4.58 4.17 10.51
C ILE A 164 -5.59 3.02 10.52
N TYR A 165 -5.92 2.52 9.33
CA TYR A 165 -6.98 1.54 9.14
C TYR A 165 -6.48 0.16 8.83
N ILE A 166 -5.46 0.05 8.00
CA ILE A 166 -5.01 -1.23 7.45
C ILE A 166 -3.49 -1.27 7.47
N ASN A 167 -2.96 -2.44 7.74
CA ASN A 167 -1.55 -2.76 7.62
C ASN A 167 -1.38 -3.91 6.64
N HIS A 168 -0.30 -3.89 5.87
CA HIS A 168 0.03 -4.91 4.88
C HIS A 168 1.51 -5.27 5.02
N VAL A 169 1.80 -6.56 5.21
CA VAL A 169 3.18 -7.06 5.24
C VAL A 169 3.76 -6.88 3.85
N HIS A 170 4.68 -5.93 3.68
CA HIS A 170 5.22 -5.68 2.35
C HIS A 170 6.45 -6.57 2.07
N LEU A 171 7.33 -6.71 3.06
CA LEU A 171 8.55 -7.52 2.98
C LEU A 171 8.44 -8.80 3.82
N PHE A 172 9.26 -9.80 3.48
CA PHE A 172 9.37 -11.08 4.21
C PHE A 172 8.13 -11.99 4.20
N LYS A 173 7.28 -11.91 3.16
CA LYS A 173 6.08 -12.76 2.97
C LYS A 173 6.33 -14.28 3.00
N TYR A 174 7.59 -14.72 2.96
CA TYR A 174 7.99 -16.13 2.91
C TYR A 174 9.11 -16.50 3.89
N GLU A 175 9.46 -15.62 4.83
CA GLU A 175 10.49 -15.94 5.82
C GLU A 175 9.90 -16.58 7.08
N HIS A 176 10.61 -17.57 7.64
CA HIS A 176 10.29 -18.11 8.95
C HIS A 176 10.75 -17.14 10.04
N ILE A 177 9.79 -16.44 10.64
CA ILE A 177 10.06 -15.42 11.64
C ILE A 177 9.75 -15.96 13.03
N SER A 178 10.75 -15.89 13.92
CA SER A 178 10.63 -16.32 15.32
C SER A 178 10.32 -15.13 16.21
N TYR A 179 9.23 -15.24 16.99
CA TYR A 179 8.79 -14.18 17.90
C TYR A 179 9.38 -14.37 19.29
N THR A 180 9.92 -13.30 19.89
CA THR A 180 10.26 -13.27 21.31
C THR A 180 9.59 -12.05 21.97
N ARG A 181 9.23 -12.18 23.26
CA ARG A 181 8.56 -11.10 24.00
C ARG A 181 9.42 -9.81 24.10
N ALA A 182 10.74 -9.93 24.04
CA ALA A 182 11.67 -8.80 24.03
C ALA A 182 11.58 -7.96 22.74
N ASN A 183 11.21 -8.56 21.60
CA ASN A 183 11.12 -7.86 20.32
C ASN A 183 9.92 -6.89 20.24
N LEU A 184 8.95 -6.97 21.16
CA LEU A 184 7.72 -6.17 21.15
C LEU A 184 7.88 -4.78 21.78
N GLY A 185 8.94 -4.53 22.58
CA GLY A 185 9.15 -3.24 23.26
C GLY A 185 9.55 -2.08 22.33
N TYR A 186 10.09 -2.41 21.16
CA TYR A 186 10.69 -1.44 20.23
C TYR A 186 9.80 -1.12 19.03
N THR A 187 8.60 -1.72 18.94
CA THR A 187 7.75 -1.49 17.77
C THR A 187 7.09 -0.13 17.82
N ARG A 188 7.13 0.59 16.69
CA ARG A 188 6.54 1.91 16.47
C ARG A 188 5.82 1.93 15.13
N ILE A 189 4.83 2.80 15.01
CA ILE A 189 4.29 3.22 13.72
C ILE A 189 4.97 4.55 13.38
N GLY A 190 5.64 4.62 12.23
CA GLY A 190 6.19 5.84 11.66
C GLY A 190 5.28 6.39 10.58
N LEU A 191 4.91 7.66 10.72
CA LEU A 191 4.26 8.48 9.69
C LEU A 191 5.29 9.46 9.14
N GLY A 192 5.59 9.37 7.85
CA GLY A 192 6.55 10.26 7.20
C GLY A 192 5.89 11.58 6.78
N ASP A 193 6.57 12.70 7.00
CA ASP A 193 6.25 13.96 6.35
C ASP A 193 6.69 13.87 4.88
N PRO A 194 5.75 13.92 3.91
CA PRO A 194 6.06 13.81 2.50
C PRO A 194 6.95 14.96 1.98
N ASN A 195 7.14 16.05 2.75
CA ASN A 195 7.85 17.25 2.32
C ASN A 195 9.30 17.37 2.85
N ASN A 196 9.69 16.63 3.89
CA ASN A 196 11.02 16.82 4.51
C ASN A 196 11.69 15.54 5.05
N ASN A 197 11.16 14.34 4.74
CA ASN A 197 11.69 13.05 5.20
C ASN A 197 11.81 12.89 6.73
N SER A 198 11.12 13.73 7.53
CA SER A 198 10.97 13.52 8.97
C SER A 198 9.87 12.50 9.26
N PHE A 199 9.93 11.86 10.42
CA PHE A 199 8.93 10.87 10.84
C PHE A 199 8.37 11.20 12.22
N PHE A 200 7.04 11.12 12.32
CA PHE A 200 6.30 11.11 13.57
C PHE A 200 6.08 9.67 14.01
N PHE A 201 6.38 9.38 15.27
CA PHE A 201 6.28 8.01 15.80
C PHE A 201 5.18 7.89 16.85
N ALA A 202 4.26 6.95 16.63
CA ALA A 202 3.25 6.58 17.59
C ALA A 202 3.51 5.17 18.15
N HIS A 203 3.13 4.95 19.41
CA HIS A 203 3.08 3.61 19.98
C HIS A 203 1.91 2.82 19.40
N CYS A 204 2.17 1.62 18.89
CA CYS A 204 1.10 0.71 18.46
C CYS A 204 0.44 0.07 19.70
N ARG A 205 -0.58 0.73 20.26
CA ARG A 205 -1.47 0.11 21.25
C ARG A 205 -2.90 0.21 20.74
N LEU A 206 -3.42 -0.88 20.18
CA LEU A 206 -4.82 -0.93 19.76
C LEU A 206 -5.71 -0.78 21.01
N PRO A 207 -6.72 0.10 21.00
CA PRO A 207 -7.69 0.20 22.09
C PRO A 207 -8.35 -1.16 22.32
N GLY A 208 -8.22 -1.72 23.53
CA GLY A 208 -8.84 -2.99 23.92
C GLY A 208 -8.05 -4.27 23.63
N ALA A 209 -6.90 -4.20 22.96
CA ALA A 209 -6.04 -5.38 22.74
C ALA A 209 -5.10 -5.62 23.94
N SER A 210 -5.15 -6.82 24.53
CA SER A 210 -4.25 -7.24 25.62
C SER A 210 -2.80 -7.43 25.18
N THR A 211 -2.56 -7.50 23.87
CA THR A 211 -1.25 -7.59 23.24
C THR A 211 -1.11 -6.47 22.21
N SER A 212 0.06 -5.83 22.17
CA SER A 212 0.46 -4.93 21.09
C SER A 212 0.21 -5.58 19.72
N CYS A 213 -0.07 -4.76 18.71
CA CYS A 213 -0.35 -5.16 17.33
C CYS A 213 0.54 -6.34 16.88
N PHE A 214 0.04 -7.27 16.05
CA PHE A 214 0.89 -8.37 15.57
C PHE A 214 2.12 -7.79 14.87
N HIS A 215 3.31 -8.12 15.39
CA HIS A 215 4.57 -7.52 14.97
C HIS A 215 5.48 -8.58 14.37
N ILE A 216 5.65 -8.53 13.05
CA ILE A 216 6.63 -9.34 12.36
C ILE A 216 8.00 -8.68 12.53
N VAL A 217 8.80 -9.16 13.49
CA VAL A 217 10.17 -8.70 13.74
C VAL A 217 11.12 -9.85 13.45
N LYS A 218 11.89 -9.75 12.37
CA LYS A 218 13.02 -10.65 12.11
C LYS A 218 14.07 -10.43 13.20
N LYS A 219 14.67 -11.52 13.72
CA LYS A 219 15.83 -11.44 14.62
C LYS A 219 16.87 -10.49 14.00
N PRO A 220 17.45 -9.54 14.75
CA PRO A 220 18.41 -8.60 14.18
C PRO A 220 19.55 -9.39 13.52
N ASN A 221 19.56 -9.38 12.19
CA ASN A 221 20.69 -9.86 11.41
C ASN A 221 21.58 -8.64 11.16
N PRO A 222 22.91 -8.69 11.32
CA PRO A 222 23.79 -7.53 11.14
C PRO A 222 23.81 -6.96 9.71
N GLN A 223 23.08 -7.59 8.77
CA GLN A 223 22.91 -7.16 7.38
C GLN A 223 21.50 -6.62 7.13
N ILE A 224 20.97 -5.76 8.00
CA ILE A 224 19.82 -4.94 7.61
C ILE A 224 20.35 -3.98 6.54
N THR A 225 19.98 -4.22 5.29
CA THR A 225 20.34 -3.39 4.16
C THR A 225 19.74 -1.99 4.36
N ASP A 226 20.56 -0.94 4.26
CA ASP A 226 20.20 0.45 4.57
C ASP A 226 18.93 0.98 3.84
N SER A 227 18.44 0.28 2.82
CA SER A 227 17.27 0.67 2.02
C SER A 227 15.92 0.61 2.73
N VAL A 228 15.80 -0.05 3.89
CA VAL A 228 14.52 -0.22 4.62
C VAL A 228 14.51 0.50 5.98
N CYS A 229 15.62 1.14 6.32
CA CYS A 229 15.80 1.86 7.58
C CYS A 229 16.03 3.34 7.31
N TYR A 230 15.19 4.17 7.92
CA TYR A 230 15.30 5.61 7.85
C TYR A 230 16.11 6.12 9.04
N THR A 231 17.09 6.99 8.74
CA THR A 231 17.83 7.81 9.69
C THR A 231 17.16 9.18 9.74
N GLY A 232 16.48 9.54 10.84
CA GLY A 232 15.64 10.75 10.84
C GLY A 232 15.30 11.29 12.23
N GLY A 233 15.19 12.62 12.31
CA GLY A 233 14.89 13.38 13.52
C GLY A 233 13.46 13.16 14.01
N ILE A 234 13.31 13.10 15.33
CA ILE A 234 12.08 12.73 16.03
C ILE A 234 11.31 14.00 16.41
N GLN A 235 10.02 14.05 16.08
CA GLN A 235 9.07 14.92 16.78
C GLN A 235 8.13 14.00 17.56
N LEU A 236 8.26 14.00 18.89
CA LEU A 236 7.36 13.28 19.80
C LEU A 236 6.20 14.23 20.14
N GLU A 237 4.97 13.77 19.95
CA GLU A 237 3.78 14.32 20.61
C GLU A 237 3.53 13.60 21.95
#